data_AF-A0A485AGN5-F1
#
_entry.id   AF-A0A485AGN5-F1
#
_cell.length_a   1.000
_cell.length_b   1.000
_cell.length_c   1.000
_cell.angle_alpha   90.00
_cell.angle_beta   90.00
_cell.angle_gamma   90.00
#
_symmetry.space_group_name_H-M   'P 1'
#
loop_
_entity.id
_entity.type
_entity.pdbx_description
1 polymer ?
#
loop_
_entity_poly.entity_id
_entity_poly.type
_entity_poly.pdbx_seq_one_letter_code
_entity_poly.pdbx_strand_id
1 'polypeptide(L)'
;MLTLESKDITGNISARLINLSMTDNRGFEADQLDIELDDTDGLVALPVRGAVLSLYLGWKGFSLVNKGRFTVDEVEHRGAPDTVTIRARSADFRGTLNSRREESWHDTTLGAIVNAIAERNKLTASIADSLAGIQIPHIDQSQESDAVFLSRLADRNGGAVSVKSR
;
A
#
# COMPACT_ATOMS: atom_id res chain seq x y z
N MET A 1 -11.02 12.72 -10.21
CA MET A 1 -11.35 11.64 -11.15
C MET A 1 -10.99 10.32 -10.50
N LEU A 2 -11.87 9.35 -10.59
CA LEU A 2 -11.67 7.99 -10.13
C LEU A 2 -11.93 7.03 -11.29
N THR A 3 -11.00 6.11 -11.52
CA THR A 3 -11.16 5.08 -12.55
C THR A 3 -11.15 3.69 -11.93
N LEU A 4 -11.96 2.78 -12.47
CA LEU A 4 -11.99 1.36 -12.15
C LEU A 4 -11.49 0.59 -13.38
N GLU A 5 -10.34 -0.10 -13.28
CA GLU A 5 -9.72 -0.82 -14.40
C GLU A 5 -9.62 0.00 -15.70
N SER A 6 -9.34 1.31 -15.57
CA SER A 6 -9.26 2.32 -16.64
C SER A 6 -10.59 2.91 -17.13
N LYS A 7 -11.75 2.44 -16.64
CA LYS A 7 -13.04 3.07 -16.89
C LYS A 7 -13.26 4.22 -15.90
N ASP A 8 -13.50 5.44 -16.40
CA ASP A 8 -13.89 6.55 -15.54
C ASP A 8 -15.27 6.29 -14.92
N ILE A 9 -15.32 6.28 -13.60
CA ILE A 9 -16.53 6.10 -12.80
C ILE A 9 -16.91 7.36 -12.02
N THR A 10 -16.19 8.47 -12.22
CA THR A 10 -16.37 9.72 -11.47
C THR A 10 -17.83 10.20 -11.52
N GLY A 11 -18.45 10.19 -12.70
CA GLY A 11 -19.85 10.62 -12.86
C GLY A 11 -20.87 9.67 -12.19
N ASN A 12 -20.52 8.40 -12.04
CA ASN A 12 -21.39 7.41 -11.41
C ASN A 12 -21.43 7.58 -9.89
N ILE A 13 -20.31 8.00 -9.29
CA ILE A 13 -20.18 8.12 -7.84
C ILE A 13 -20.30 9.56 -7.32
N SER A 14 -20.15 10.57 -8.17
CA SER A 14 -20.02 11.97 -7.72
C SER A 14 -21.22 12.49 -6.94
N ALA A 15 -22.44 12.08 -7.31
CA ALA A 15 -23.65 12.49 -6.62
C ALA A 15 -23.84 11.78 -5.27
N ARG A 16 -23.13 10.68 -5.05
CA ARG A 16 -23.23 9.81 -3.87
C ARG A 16 -22.05 9.96 -2.94
N LEU A 17 -20.98 10.64 -3.36
CA LEU A 17 -19.75 10.74 -2.59
C LEU A 17 -19.98 11.52 -1.29
N ILE A 18 -19.92 10.82 -0.16
CA ILE A 18 -20.00 11.41 1.18
C ILE A 18 -18.59 11.82 1.63
N ASN A 19 -17.64 10.90 1.52
CA ASN A 19 -16.27 11.12 1.96
C ASN A 19 -15.26 10.40 1.06
N LEU A 20 -14.08 11.00 0.92
CA LEU A 20 -12.92 10.39 0.29
C LEU A 20 -11.69 10.70 1.15
N SER A 21 -11.07 9.65 1.68
CA SER A 21 -9.85 9.74 2.45
C SER A 21 -8.73 8.99 1.74
N MET A 22 -7.58 9.63 1.60
CA MET A 22 -6.35 8.99 1.15
C MET A 22 -5.27 9.22 2.20
N THR A 23 -4.69 8.14 2.71
CA THR A 23 -3.60 8.18 3.69
C THR A 23 -2.34 7.62 3.05
N ASP A 24 -1.32 8.47 2.91
CA ASP A 24 0.04 8.03 2.53
C ASP A 24 0.73 7.45 3.77
N ASN A 25 1.10 6.18 3.72
CA ASN A 25 1.74 5.50 4.84
C ASN A 25 3.27 5.38 4.63
N ARG A 26 3.99 5.17 5.73
CA ARG A 26 5.45 4.94 5.73
C ARG A 26 5.75 3.51 6.16
N GLY A 27 6.95 3.00 5.85
CA GLY A 27 7.29 1.62 6.18
C GLY A 27 6.68 0.61 5.21
N PHE A 28 6.18 -0.48 5.77
CA PHE A 28 5.56 -1.58 5.03
C PHE A 28 4.03 -1.57 5.10
N GLU A 29 3.47 -0.39 5.34
CA GLU A 29 2.04 -0.17 5.28
C GLU A 29 1.67 0.39 3.90
N ALA A 30 0.62 -0.14 3.28
CA ALA A 30 0.08 0.42 2.05
C ALA A 30 -0.57 1.74 2.32
N ASP A 31 -0.46 2.64 1.36
CA ASP A 31 -1.36 3.78 1.28
C ASP A 31 -2.79 3.26 1.20
N GLN A 32 -3.67 3.91 1.93
CA GLN A 32 -5.05 3.51 2.04
C GLN A 32 -5.93 4.55 1.33
N LEU A 33 -6.90 4.05 0.58
CA LEU A 33 -7.99 4.82 0.01
C LEU A 33 -9.30 4.31 0.60
N ASP A 34 -10.01 5.17 1.30
CA ASP A 34 -11.38 4.92 1.76
C ASP A 34 -12.34 5.84 1.00
N ILE A 35 -13.41 5.26 0.46
CA ILE A 35 -14.47 5.97 -0.24
C ILE A 35 -15.79 5.60 0.42
N GLU A 36 -16.52 6.61 0.89
CA GLU A 36 -17.85 6.45 1.48
C GLU A 36 -18.90 7.02 0.51
N LEU A 37 -19.90 6.20 0.18
CA LEU A 37 -20.97 6.51 -0.74
C LEU A 37 -22.34 6.39 -0.06
N ASP A 38 -23.26 7.27 -0.44
CA ASP A 38 -24.69 7.17 -0.15
C ASP A 38 -25.32 6.04 -0.98
N ASP A 39 -25.93 5.08 -0.28
CA ASP A 39 -26.63 3.93 -0.84
C ASP A 39 -28.09 3.85 -0.36
N THR A 40 -28.69 4.99 0.00
CA THR A 40 -30.10 5.06 0.47
C THR A 40 -31.12 4.47 -0.52
N ASP A 41 -30.79 4.41 -1.81
CA ASP A 41 -31.62 3.80 -2.85
C ASP A 41 -31.19 2.38 -3.28
N GLY A 42 -30.12 1.84 -2.68
CA GLY A 42 -29.58 0.51 -2.96
C GLY A 42 -29.03 0.32 -4.37
N LEU A 43 -28.73 1.41 -5.09
CA LEU A 43 -28.28 1.36 -6.49
C LEU A 43 -26.75 1.41 -6.64
N VAL A 44 -25.97 1.44 -5.55
CA VAL A 44 -24.51 1.44 -5.63
C VAL A 44 -24.02 0.07 -6.13
N ALA A 45 -23.52 0.05 -7.36
CA ALA A 45 -22.83 -1.12 -7.89
C ALA A 45 -21.44 -1.25 -7.25
N LEU A 46 -21.26 -2.25 -6.39
CA LEU A 46 -20.01 -2.47 -5.69
C LEU A 46 -18.91 -2.97 -6.63
N PRO A 47 -17.67 -2.44 -6.52
CA PRO A 47 -16.54 -3.06 -7.18
C PRO A 47 -16.25 -4.42 -6.54
N VAL A 48 -15.80 -5.38 -7.35
CA VAL A 48 -15.32 -6.66 -6.84
C VAL A 48 -14.02 -6.47 -6.06
N ARG A 49 -13.85 -7.24 -4.98
CA ARG A 49 -12.56 -7.33 -4.29
C ARG A 49 -11.47 -7.71 -5.30
N GLY A 50 -10.33 -7.04 -5.24
CA GLY A 50 -9.24 -7.18 -6.19
C GLY A 50 -9.29 -6.23 -7.38
N ALA A 51 -10.40 -5.52 -7.60
CA ALA A 51 -10.46 -4.52 -8.66
C ALA A 51 -9.51 -3.34 -8.38
N VAL A 52 -8.93 -2.77 -9.44
CA VAL A 52 -7.94 -1.70 -9.33
C VAL A 52 -8.57 -0.33 -9.57
N LEU A 53 -8.48 0.53 -8.56
CA LEU A 53 -8.86 1.93 -8.59
C LEU A 53 -7.64 2.81 -8.90
N SER A 54 -7.76 3.81 -9.78
CA SER A 54 -6.76 4.87 -9.90
C SER A 54 -7.36 6.22 -9.52
N LEU A 55 -6.71 6.92 -8.58
CA LEU A 55 -7.18 8.17 -8.03
C LEU A 55 -6.41 9.35 -8.61
N TYR A 56 -7.16 10.39 -9.02
CA TYR A 56 -6.62 11.67 -9.43
C TYR A 56 -7.38 12.79 -8.72
N LEU A 57 -6.64 13.69 -8.06
CA LEU A 57 -7.20 14.80 -7.31
C LEU A 57 -6.68 16.14 -7.84
N GLY A 58 -7.50 17.18 -7.79
CA GLY A 58 -7.10 18.51 -8.20
C GLY A 58 -8.25 19.51 -8.08
N TRP A 59 -7.93 20.78 -8.25
CA TRP A 59 -8.90 21.87 -8.20
C TRP A 59 -9.57 22.06 -9.56
N LYS A 60 -10.83 22.50 -9.56
CA LYS A 60 -11.55 22.86 -10.79
C LYS A 60 -10.76 23.93 -11.55
N GLY A 61 -10.55 23.70 -12.84
CA GLY A 61 -9.77 24.61 -13.71
C GLY A 61 -8.26 24.34 -13.72
N PHE A 62 -7.77 23.38 -12.94
CA PHE A 62 -6.36 22.97 -12.92
C PHE A 62 -6.20 21.51 -13.38
N SER A 63 -4.99 21.15 -13.77
CA SER A 63 -4.66 19.76 -14.09
C SER A 63 -4.79 18.88 -12.84
N LEU A 64 -5.35 17.68 -13.01
CA LEU A 64 -5.42 16.70 -11.94
C LEU A 64 -4.04 16.10 -11.66
N VAL A 65 -3.77 15.83 -10.40
CA VAL A 65 -2.55 15.16 -9.93
C VAL A 65 -2.86 13.69 -9.73
N ASN A 66 -2.02 12.82 -10.30
CA ASN A 66 -2.09 11.38 -10.07
C ASN A 66 -1.72 11.07 -8.62
N LYS A 67 -2.57 10.32 -7.93
CA LYS A 67 -2.40 9.92 -6.53
C LYS A 67 -2.10 8.43 -6.35
N GLY A 68 -2.04 7.66 -7.42
CA GLY A 68 -1.66 6.25 -7.40
C GLY A 68 -2.82 5.31 -7.73
N ARG A 69 -2.49 4.02 -7.64
CA ARG A 69 -3.38 2.89 -7.89
C ARG A 69 -3.60 2.13 -6.60
N PHE A 70 -4.84 1.70 -6.36
CA PHE A 70 -5.27 1.03 -5.15
C PHE A 70 -6.10 -0.21 -5.51
N THR A 71 -5.81 -1.36 -4.90
CA THR A 71 -6.56 -2.59 -5.08
C THR A 71 -7.64 -2.68 -3.99
N VAL A 72 -8.90 -2.86 -4.39
CA VAL A 72 -10.03 -3.00 -3.46
C VAL A 72 -9.81 -4.22 -2.57
N ASP A 73 -9.77 -4.01 -1.26
CA ASP A 73 -9.54 -5.06 -0.28
C ASP A 73 -10.85 -5.50 0.39
N GLU A 74 -11.76 -4.57 0.61
CA GLU A 74 -12.98 -4.71 1.40
C GLU A 74 -14.08 -3.75 0.89
N VAL A 75 -15.33 -4.23 0.97
CA VAL A 75 -16.52 -3.45 0.68
C VAL A 75 -17.55 -3.75 1.77
N GLU A 76 -17.90 -2.74 2.55
CA GLU A 76 -18.82 -2.85 3.68
C GLU A 76 -20.11 -2.06 3.42
N HIS A 77 -21.24 -2.63 3.82
CA HIS A 77 -22.51 -1.92 3.90
C HIS A 77 -22.83 -1.59 5.36
N ARG A 78 -23.31 -0.37 5.58
CA ARG A 78 -23.88 0.06 6.85
C ARG A 78 -25.36 0.37 6.64
N GLY A 79 -26.19 0.03 7.63
CA GLY A 79 -27.59 0.45 7.63
C GLY A 79 -27.77 1.89 8.13
N ALA A 80 -28.98 2.43 7.95
CA ALA A 80 -29.54 3.70 8.45
C ALA A 80 -28.55 4.72 9.10
N PRO A 81 -28.14 5.77 8.36
CA PRO A 81 -28.32 5.95 6.91
C PRO A 81 -27.55 4.88 6.15
N ASP A 82 -28.12 4.39 5.04
CA ASP A 82 -27.52 3.30 4.28
C ASP A 82 -26.30 3.84 3.52
N THR A 83 -25.11 3.33 3.88
CA THR A 83 -23.85 3.73 3.25
C THR A 83 -23.04 2.53 2.80
N VAL A 84 -22.22 2.75 1.76
CA VAL A 84 -21.23 1.81 1.28
C VAL A 84 -19.84 2.39 1.53
N THR A 85 -18.99 1.62 2.17
CA THR A 85 -17.57 1.95 2.33
C THR A 85 -16.73 1.00 1.49
N ILE A 86 -15.97 1.57 0.56
CA ILE A 86 -14.98 0.84 -0.25
C ILE A 86 -13.61 1.18 0.33
N ARG A 87 -12.89 0.15 0.77
CA ARG A 87 -11.50 0.26 1.18
C ARG A 87 -10.60 -0.35 0.09
N ALA A 88 -9.49 0.32 -0.17
CA ALA A 88 -8.51 -0.10 -1.15
C ALA A 88 -7.10 0.28 -0.69
N ARG A 89 -6.11 -0.52 -1.11
CA ARG A 89 -4.70 -0.37 -0.69
C ARG A 89 -3.75 -0.28 -1.87
N SER A 90 -2.73 0.57 -1.81
CA SER A 90 -1.81 0.83 -2.93
C SER A 90 -0.91 -0.34 -3.33
N ALA A 91 -0.76 -1.31 -2.43
CA ALA A 91 -0.11 -2.58 -2.71
C ALA A 91 -0.84 -3.72 -2.02
N ASP A 92 -0.90 -4.87 -2.69
CA ASP A 92 -1.34 -6.10 -2.05
C ASP A 92 -0.22 -6.62 -1.14
N PHE A 93 -0.24 -6.18 0.11
CA PHE A 93 0.65 -6.70 1.14
C PHE A 93 0.27 -8.12 1.61
N ARG A 94 -0.66 -8.81 0.95
CA ARG A 94 -0.97 -10.25 1.18
C ARG A 94 0.10 -11.19 0.60
N GLY A 95 1.31 -10.68 0.35
CA GLY A 95 2.45 -11.45 -0.14
C GLY A 95 3.37 -11.98 0.96
N THR A 96 4.46 -12.61 0.51
CA THR A 96 5.52 -13.19 1.36
C THR A 96 6.17 -12.17 2.31
N LEU A 97 6.01 -10.87 2.03
CA LEU A 97 6.63 -9.78 2.76
C LEU A 97 6.07 -9.61 4.19
N ASN A 98 4.83 -10.05 4.40
CA ASN A 98 4.17 -10.10 5.71
C ASN A 98 4.14 -11.50 6.33
N SER A 99 4.66 -12.51 5.63
CA SER A 99 4.75 -13.86 6.19
C SER A 99 5.89 -13.93 7.20
N ARG A 100 5.62 -14.45 8.40
CA ARG A 100 6.64 -14.66 9.43
C ARG A 100 7.67 -15.68 8.97
N ARG A 101 8.93 -15.47 9.33
CA ARG A 101 10.04 -16.35 8.96
C ARG A 101 11.04 -16.51 10.10
N GLU A 102 11.84 -17.55 9.97
CA GLU A 102 13.07 -17.75 10.73
C GLU A 102 14.24 -17.85 9.75
N GLU A 103 15.20 -16.94 9.87
CA GLU A 103 16.40 -16.91 9.04
C GLU A 103 17.55 -16.22 9.79
N SER A 104 18.74 -16.79 9.71
CA SER A 104 19.94 -16.22 10.32
C SER A 104 20.85 -15.66 9.25
N TRP A 105 21.23 -14.39 9.43
CA TRP A 105 22.15 -13.68 8.54
C TRP A 105 23.51 -13.57 9.22
N HIS A 106 24.57 -13.89 8.48
CA HIS A 106 25.95 -13.92 9.00
C HIS A 106 26.90 -13.31 7.99
N ASP A 107 27.91 -12.59 8.48
CA ASP A 107 29.02 -12.04 7.69
C ASP A 107 28.55 -11.41 6.36
N THR A 108 27.52 -10.56 6.47
CA THR A 108 26.84 -9.96 5.31
C THR A 108 26.75 -8.44 5.46
N THR A 109 26.20 -7.76 4.46
CA THR A 109 25.95 -6.32 4.53
C THR A 109 24.46 -6.01 4.55
N LEU A 110 24.10 -4.85 5.09
CA LEU A 110 22.72 -4.38 5.05
C LEU A 110 22.17 -4.35 3.61
N GLY A 111 22.99 -3.91 2.64
CA GLY A 111 22.61 -3.93 1.22
C GLY A 111 22.33 -5.33 0.68
N ALA A 112 23.14 -6.33 1.06
CA ALA A 112 22.93 -7.71 0.65
C ALA A 112 21.61 -8.29 1.21
N ILE A 113 21.31 -7.98 2.48
CA ILE A 113 20.03 -8.36 3.11
C ILE A 113 18.85 -7.72 2.35
N VAL A 114 18.89 -6.40 2.11
CA VAL A 114 17.82 -5.70 1.38
C VAL A 114 17.62 -6.29 -0.02
N ASN A 115 18.69 -6.60 -0.74
CA ASN A 115 18.62 -7.20 -2.07
C ASN A 115 17.96 -8.59 -2.05
N ALA A 116 18.38 -9.47 -1.14
CA ALA A 116 17.82 -10.81 -1.01
C ALA A 116 16.31 -10.76 -0.67
N ILE A 117 15.92 -9.83 0.20
CA ILE A 117 14.51 -9.64 0.58
C ILE A 117 13.70 -9.05 -0.59
N ALA A 118 14.26 -8.11 -1.34
CA ALA A 118 13.58 -7.56 -2.51
C ALA A 118 13.35 -8.65 -3.58
N GLU A 119 14.38 -9.43 -3.90
CA GLU A 119 14.32 -10.50 -4.90
C GLU A 119 13.24 -11.53 -4.57
N ARG A 120 13.22 -12.05 -3.34
CA ARG A 120 12.22 -13.06 -2.93
C ARG A 120 10.79 -12.52 -2.95
N ASN A 121 10.61 -11.22 -2.77
CA ASN A 121 9.32 -10.54 -2.84
C ASN A 121 9.00 -9.97 -4.23
N LYS A 122 9.83 -10.25 -5.25
CA LYS A 122 9.68 -9.72 -6.63
C LYS A 122 9.65 -8.19 -6.68
N LEU A 123 10.39 -7.55 -5.79
CA LEU A 123 10.58 -6.10 -5.72
C LEU A 123 11.95 -5.71 -6.28
N THR A 124 12.10 -4.44 -6.65
CA THR A 124 13.41 -3.86 -6.96
C THR A 124 13.95 -3.17 -5.72
N ALA A 125 15.14 -3.57 -5.27
CA ALA A 125 15.80 -2.92 -4.15
C ALA A 125 16.30 -1.51 -4.52
N SER A 126 16.19 -0.60 -3.56
CA SER A 126 16.79 0.74 -3.62
C SER A 126 17.26 1.12 -2.23
N ILE A 127 18.56 1.30 -2.05
CA ILE A 127 19.20 1.59 -0.77
C ILE A 127 20.26 2.68 -0.96
N ALA A 128 20.41 3.56 0.03
CA ALA A 128 21.46 4.57 0.02
C ALA A 128 22.85 3.93 0.22
N ASP A 129 23.86 4.39 -0.52
CA ASP A 129 25.22 3.83 -0.48
C ASP A 129 25.81 3.80 0.94
N SER A 130 25.52 4.83 1.74
CA SER A 130 25.95 4.93 3.15
C SER A 130 25.39 3.82 4.04
N LEU A 131 24.20 3.31 3.72
CA LEU A 131 23.56 2.21 4.44
C LEU A 131 23.96 0.85 3.85
N ALA A 132 24.10 0.76 2.53
CA ALA A 132 24.39 -0.48 1.83
C ALA A 132 25.68 -1.16 2.29
N GLY A 133 26.70 -0.38 2.64
CA GLY A 133 28.01 -0.86 3.09
C GLY A 133 28.10 -1.25 4.57
N ILE A 134 27.03 -1.07 5.36
CA ILE A 134 27.05 -1.42 6.78
C ILE A 134 27.21 -2.92 6.94
N GLN A 135 28.28 -3.32 7.64
CA GLN A 135 28.56 -4.73 7.94
C GLN A 135 27.64 -5.24 9.05
N ILE A 136 27.09 -6.42 8.83
CA ILE A 136 26.24 -7.16 9.75
C ILE A 136 26.97 -8.46 10.10
N PRO A 137 27.69 -8.52 11.23
CA PRO A 137 28.38 -9.73 11.66
C PRO A 137 27.41 -10.89 11.85
N HIS A 138 26.29 -10.60 12.51
CA HIS A 138 25.21 -11.54 12.69
C HIS A 138 23.90 -10.83 13.06
N ILE A 139 22.79 -11.26 12.50
CA ILE A 139 21.45 -10.89 12.94
C ILE A 139 20.44 -11.98 12.56
N ASP A 140 19.51 -12.27 13.46
CA ASP A 140 18.41 -13.19 13.18
C ASP A 140 17.15 -12.43 12.78
N GLN A 141 16.45 -12.96 11.80
CA GLN A 141 15.04 -12.72 11.51
C GLN A 141 14.24 -13.80 12.26
N SER A 142 13.70 -13.52 13.45
CA SER A 142 13.11 -14.56 14.33
C SER A 142 11.60 -14.40 14.48
N GLN A 143 10.81 -15.28 13.86
CA GLN A 143 9.34 -15.24 13.87
C GLN A 143 8.76 -13.88 13.46
N GLU A 144 9.50 -13.13 12.65
CA GLU A 144 9.11 -11.81 12.16
C GLU A 144 9.05 -11.82 10.64
N SER A 145 8.19 -10.98 10.08
CA SER A 145 8.07 -10.84 8.63
C SER A 145 9.19 -9.98 8.06
N ASP A 146 9.39 -10.07 6.75
CA ASP A 146 10.38 -9.27 6.03
C ASP A 146 10.17 -7.77 6.25
N ALA A 147 8.90 -7.35 6.30
CA ALA A 147 8.50 -6.00 6.65
C ALA A 147 9.05 -5.58 8.03
N VAL A 148 8.74 -6.38 9.05
CA VAL A 148 9.14 -6.07 10.43
C VAL A 148 10.67 -6.07 10.55
N PHE A 149 11.32 -7.05 9.94
CA PHE A 149 12.76 -7.19 9.96
C PHE A 149 13.48 -6.00 9.30
N LEU A 150 13.02 -5.59 8.10
CA LEU A 150 13.61 -4.45 7.40
C LEU A 150 13.36 -3.12 8.10
N SER A 151 12.18 -2.92 8.72
CA SER A 151 11.93 -1.75 9.57
C SER A 151 12.88 -1.71 10.75
N ARG A 152 13.05 -2.83 11.44
CA ARG A 152 13.98 -2.97 12.57
C ARG A 152 15.43 -2.72 12.16
N LEU A 153 15.83 -3.17 10.96
CA LEU A 153 17.16 -2.90 10.41
C LEU A 153 17.34 -1.42 10.06
N ALA A 154 16.33 -0.79 9.47
CA ALA A 154 16.37 0.65 9.16
C ALA A 154 16.53 1.48 10.44
N ASP A 155 15.70 1.22 11.46
CA ASP A 155 15.73 1.95 12.74
C ASP A 155 17.09 1.82 13.43
N ARG A 156 17.68 0.62 13.46
CA ARG A 156 19.00 0.38 14.06
C ARG A 156 20.15 1.12 13.36
N ASN A 157 19.99 1.45 12.09
CA ASN A 157 21.02 2.06 11.26
C ASN A 157 20.70 3.51 10.87
N GLY A 158 19.70 4.13 11.51
CA GLY A 158 19.32 5.53 11.25
C GLY A 158 18.71 5.76 9.87
N GLY A 159 18.08 4.74 9.29
CA GLY A 159 17.39 4.79 8.00
C GLY A 159 15.88 4.77 8.15
N ALA A 160 15.19 4.89 7.02
CA ALA A 160 13.77 4.60 6.89
C ALA A 160 13.55 3.68 5.70
N VAL A 161 12.51 2.86 5.77
CA VAL A 161 12.15 1.91 4.70
C VAL A 161 10.76 2.23 4.18
N SER A 162 10.54 2.04 2.89
CA SER A 162 9.23 2.17 2.26
C SER A 162 9.15 1.30 1.02
N VAL A 163 8.01 0.68 0.76
CA VAL A 163 7.71 0.04 -0.53
C VAL A 163 6.90 1.00 -1.38
N LYS A 164 7.31 1.23 -2.62
CA LYS A 164 6.58 2.09 -3.56
C LYS A 164 6.25 1.33 -4.83
N SER A 165 5.00 1.44 -5.26
CA SER A 165 4.60 1.01 -6.60
C SER A 165 5.15 2.02 -7.61
N ARG A 166 5.73 1.53 -8.70
CA ARG A 166 6.36 2.37 -9.74
C ARG A 166 5.34 3.14 -10.55
#